data_AF-A0AB36TCX6-F1
#
_entry.id   AF-A0AB36TCX6-F1
#
_cell.length_a   1.000
_cell.length_b   1.000
_cell.length_c   1.000
_cell.angle_alpha   90.00
_cell.angle_beta   90.00
_cell.angle_gamma   90.00
#
_symmetry.space_group_name_H-M   'P 1'
#
loop_
_entity.id
_entity.type
_entity.pdbx_description
1 polymer ?
#
loop_
_entity_poly.entity_id
_entity_poly.type
_entity_poly.pdbx_seq_one_letter_code
_entity_poly.pdbx_strand_id
1 'polypeptide(L)'
;MKRFVSSLVTAALVFSVTASAFALEDPVQNEIYNKPVTQIIHPKYVESLVERKEVEEIRAAYEEDIAKLEEEHKALHEEMKALERVKPVDEEAMAALREEDKALKDEIKAKRDELNKAIERVKEVVKYGEAAVAEIEKAQADFAKEESEIRGRIEEIRAEIEALKKEDPVDEEAIAKLKEEEKALNDELRVKRDALNKSIERIKLVAEYGEAAVAEIEKARADFAKEESEIRERIEEIRAEIEALKKEDSVDEEAIAKLKEEEKALNDELRVKRDALNKSVERIKLVAKYGEAAVAEIEKAQADFAKEESEIRGRIEEIRAEIEALKKEDSVDEEAIAKLKEEEKALNEELKDKRDALKEQIDRIKLVAEYGNDVIAKIEEQQALFAEKIAALEEKKNEVKEELKKLRETKPVDKEAVDELTKQEKSLNDQIKTEKETLQTIIDDIIYNAITKKEA
;
A
#
# COMPACT_ATOMS: atom_id res chain seq x y z
N MET A 1 60.82 18.32 9.26
CA MET A 1 61.24 17.08 8.54
C MET A 1 61.01 15.90 9.48
N LYS A 2 60.22 14.88 9.10
CA LYS A 2 60.66 13.52 8.63
C LYS A 2 61.52 12.77 9.68
N ARG A 3 61.49 11.45 9.91
CA ARG A 3 60.69 10.22 9.55
C ARG A 3 61.38 9.05 10.33
N PHE A 4 60.85 7.86 10.65
CA PHE A 4 59.53 7.18 10.66
C PHE A 4 59.76 5.79 11.37
N VAL A 5 58.72 5.00 11.71
CA VAL A 5 58.78 3.55 12.13
C VAL A 5 59.58 3.22 13.44
N SER A 6 59.43 2.09 14.15
CA SER A 6 58.66 0.85 13.91
C SER A 6 58.10 0.13 15.16
N SER A 7 56.88 -0.41 14.96
CA SER A 7 56.32 -1.69 15.44
C SER A 7 57.19 -2.73 16.17
N LEU A 8 56.61 -3.35 17.21
CA LEU A 8 56.32 -4.80 17.34
C LEU A 8 55.65 -5.05 18.72
N VAL A 9 54.35 -5.34 18.73
CA VAL A 9 53.76 -6.67 19.03
C VAL A 9 53.96 -7.18 20.47
N THR A 10 52.87 -7.19 21.23
CA THR A 10 52.49 -8.37 22.03
C THR A 10 50.96 -8.45 22.07
N ALA A 11 50.40 -9.58 21.64
CA ALA A 11 48.97 -9.82 21.64
C ALA A 11 48.57 -10.62 22.90
N ALA A 12 47.42 -10.29 23.48
CA ALA A 12 46.69 -11.17 24.39
C ALA A 12 45.18 -10.88 24.28
N LEU A 13 44.41 -11.88 23.80
CA LEU A 13 42.95 -11.91 23.86
C LEU A 13 42.47 -11.93 25.32
N VAL A 14 41.26 -11.43 25.59
CA VAL A 14 40.03 -12.24 25.82
C VAL A 14 38.78 -11.35 25.64
N PHE A 15 37.72 -11.94 25.07
CA PHE A 15 36.41 -11.33 24.79
C PHE A 15 35.54 -11.10 26.04
N SER A 16 34.72 -10.04 26.03
CA SER A 16 33.28 -10.16 26.34
C SER A 16 32.49 -8.93 25.84
N VAL A 17 32.33 -8.82 24.51
CA VAL A 17 31.24 -8.04 23.91
C VAL A 17 30.51 -8.95 22.94
N THR A 18 29.35 -9.43 23.35
CA THR A 18 28.40 -10.13 22.48
C THR A 18 27.05 -9.43 22.62
N ALA A 19 26.84 -8.43 21.76
CA ALA A 19 25.50 -8.01 21.41
C ALA A 19 24.89 -9.11 20.52
N SER A 20 23.73 -9.61 20.93
CA SER A 20 22.82 -10.49 20.19
C SER A 20 21.49 -10.35 20.93
N ALA A 21 20.72 -9.27 20.76
CA ALA A 21 20.19 -8.78 19.48
C ALA A 21 19.39 -9.87 18.73
N PHE A 22 18.69 -10.70 19.51
CA PHE A 22 17.48 -11.44 19.13
C PHE A 22 16.47 -11.31 20.28
N ALA A 23 16.07 -10.07 20.57
CA ALA A 23 14.72 -9.84 21.07
C ALA A 23 13.83 -9.84 19.82
N LEU A 24 12.68 -10.54 19.87
CA LEU A 24 11.68 -10.35 18.83
C LEU A 24 11.30 -8.88 18.82
N GLU A 25 11.34 -8.25 17.64
CA GLU A 25 10.61 -7.01 17.43
C GLU A 25 9.12 -7.39 17.43
N ASP A 26 8.50 -7.31 18.61
CA ASP A 26 7.05 -7.17 18.70
C ASP A 26 6.67 -6.02 17.76
N PRO A 27 5.68 -6.21 16.86
CA PRO A 27 5.31 -5.18 15.89
C PRO A 27 4.92 -3.92 16.66
N VAL A 28 5.64 -2.83 16.37
CA VAL A 28 5.58 -1.52 17.03
C VAL A 28 4.20 -1.26 17.64
N GLN A 29 4.09 -1.35 18.98
CA GLN A 29 2.84 -1.08 19.70
C GLN A 29 2.45 0.38 19.49
N ASN A 30 1.62 0.58 18.47
CA ASN A 30 1.33 1.87 17.89
C ASN A 30 0.23 2.56 18.70
N GLU A 31 0.53 2.95 19.95
CA GLU A 31 -0.43 3.33 21.01
C GLU A 31 -1.71 4.03 20.49
N ILE A 32 -2.79 3.25 20.35
CA ILE A 32 -4.09 3.70 19.83
C ILE A 32 -4.83 4.58 20.85
N TYR A 33 -4.53 4.38 22.13
CA TYR A 33 -5.07 5.09 23.29
C TYR A 33 -5.14 6.62 23.16
N ASN A 34 -4.08 7.28 22.67
CA ASN A 34 -3.97 8.74 22.58
C ASN A 34 -4.20 9.31 21.17
N LYS A 35 -4.64 8.49 20.20
CA LYS A 35 -4.78 8.91 18.80
C LYS A 35 -6.22 9.29 18.47
N PRO A 36 -6.47 10.30 17.62
CA PRO A 36 -7.82 10.55 17.12
C PRO A 36 -8.27 9.40 16.22
N VAL A 37 -9.58 9.13 16.16
CA VAL A 37 -10.14 8.02 15.36
C VAL A 37 -9.74 8.08 13.88
N THR A 38 -9.50 9.28 13.34
CA THR A 38 -8.97 9.53 11.99
C THR A 38 -7.59 8.90 11.74
N GLN A 39 -6.78 8.67 12.78
CA GLN A 39 -5.48 8.00 12.69
C GLN A 39 -5.56 6.49 13.04
N ILE A 40 -6.67 6.06 13.65
CA ILE A 40 -6.91 4.68 14.07
C ILE A 40 -7.49 3.89 12.89
N ILE A 41 -8.57 4.39 12.28
CA ILE A 41 -9.22 3.77 11.13
C ILE A 41 -8.50 4.19 9.84
N HIS A 42 -7.22 3.84 9.71
CA HIS A 42 -6.49 4.08 8.47
C HIS A 42 -6.73 2.91 7.48
N PRO A 43 -7.02 3.14 6.18
CA PRO A 43 -7.38 2.06 5.25
C PRO A 43 -6.40 0.88 5.22
N LYS A 44 -5.09 1.14 5.21
CA LYS A 44 -4.06 0.08 5.27
C LYS A 44 -4.05 -0.70 6.60
N TYR A 45 -4.42 -0.06 7.70
CA TYR A 45 -4.52 -0.74 8.99
C TYR A 45 -5.70 -1.71 8.95
N VAL A 46 -6.84 -1.23 8.44
CA VAL A 46 -8.07 -2.00 8.26
C VAL A 46 -7.84 -3.21 7.33
N GLU A 47 -7.25 -3.01 6.16
CA GLU A 47 -6.85 -4.06 5.22
C GLU A 47 -6.00 -5.13 5.95
N SER A 48 -4.92 -4.71 6.64
CA SER A 48 -4.02 -5.62 7.38
C SER A 48 -4.65 -6.30 8.62
N LEU A 49 -5.77 -5.78 9.12
CA LEU A 49 -6.50 -6.36 10.25
C LEU A 49 -7.43 -7.47 9.76
N VAL A 50 -8.16 -7.23 8.68
CA VAL A 50 -9.01 -8.24 8.02
C VAL A 50 -8.12 -9.35 7.47
N GLU A 51 -7.09 -9.02 6.67
CA GLU A 51 -6.12 -10.02 6.15
C GLU A 51 -5.58 -10.94 7.25
N ARG A 52 -5.23 -10.39 8.42
CA ARG A 52 -4.67 -11.17 9.53
C ARG A 52 -5.68 -12.16 10.10
N LYS A 53 -6.91 -11.70 10.38
CA LYS A 53 -7.98 -12.56 10.93
C LYS A 53 -8.35 -13.68 9.96
N GLU A 54 -8.60 -13.36 8.69
CA GLU A 54 -8.94 -14.35 7.65
C GLU A 54 -7.79 -15.36 7.42
N VAL A 55 -6.53 -14.90 7.44
CA VAL A 55 -5.35 -15.78 7.30
C VAL A 55 -5.13 -16.65 8.55
N GLU A 56 -5.46 -16.16 9.75
CA GLU A 56 -5.43 -16.97 10.97
C GLU A 56 -6.48 -18.08 10.94
N GLU A 57 -7.70 -17.80 10.46
CA GLU A 57 -8.74 -18.83 10.29
C GLU A 57 -8.36 -19.90 9.26
N ILE A 58 -7.84 -19.50 8.09
CA ILE A 58 -7.35 -20.46 7.08
C ILE A 58 -6.13 -21.25 7.58
N ARG A 59 -5.23 -20.65 8.37
CA ARG A 59 -4.12 -21.39 8.97
C ARG A 59 -4.62 -22.46 9.93
N ALA A 60 -5.53 -22.11 10.84
CA ALA A 60 -6.12 -23.05 11.80
C ALA A 60 -6.81 -24.22 11.09
N ALA A 61 -7.48 -23.97 9.95
CA ALA A 61 -8.13 -25.01 9.15
C ALA A 61 -7.17 -26.04 8.52
N TYR A 62 -5.90 -25.67 8.25
CA TYR A 62 -4.88 -26.57 7.69
C TYR A 62 -3.88 -27.09 8.75
N GLU A 63 -3.79 -26.43 9.91
CA GLU A 63 -2.80 -26.75 10.95
C GLU A 63 -2.98 -28.16 11.51
N GLU A 64 -4.22 -28.61 11.75
CA GLU A 64 -4.49 -29.95 12.29
C GLU A 64 -4.04 -31.08 11.34
N ASP A 65 -4.28 -30.92 10.03
CA ASP A 65 -3.92 -31.93 9.04
C ASP A 65 -2.41 -31.95 8.73
N ILE A 66 -1.77 -30.78 8.68
CA ILE A 66 -0.31 -30.69 8.53
C ILE A 66 0.38 -31.27 9.78
N ALA A 67 -0.15 -31.02 10.99
CA ALA A 67 0.38 -31.57 12.23
C ALA A 67 0.31 -33.11 12.27
N LYS A 68 -0.81 -33.72 11.86
CA LYS A 68 -0.95 -35.18 11.75
C LYS A 68 0.09 -35.78 10.82
N LEU A 69 0.21 -35.26 9.59
CA LEU A 69 1.19 -35.73 8.61
C LEU A 69 2.64 -35.57 9.12
N GLU A 70 2.94 -34.49 9.84
CA GLU A 70 4.24 -34.31 10.49
C GLU A 70 4.50 -35.28 11.65
N GLU A 71 3.47 -35.71 12.39
CA GLU A 71 3.60 -36.75 13.42
C GLU A 71 3.81 -38.14 12.79
N GLU A 72 3.10 -38.46 11.72
CA GLU A 72 3.28 -39.70 10.94
C GLU A 72 4.70 -39.77 10.33
N HIS A 73 5.17 -38.69 9.70
CA HIS A 73 6.55 -38.59 9.20
C HIS A 73 7.59 -38.70 10.33
N LYS A 74 7.33 -38.18 11.54
CA LYS A 74 8.23 -38.35 12.71
C LYS A 74 8.25 -39.81 13.17
N ALA A 75 7.09 -40.47 13.24
CA ALA A 75 6.98 -41.86 13.65
C ALA A 75 7.73 -42.79 12.69
N LEU A 76 7.47 -42.66 11.39
CA LEU A 76 8.14 -43.43 10.33
C LEU A 76 9.66 -43.25 10.36
N HIS A 77 10.14 -42.03 10.60
CA HIS A 77 11.57 -41.76 10.70
C HIS A 77 12.23 -42.42 11.94
N GLU A 78 11.50 -42.61 13.04
CA GLU A 78 11.98 -43.40 14.18
C GLU A 78 11.94 -44.92 13.89
N GLU A 79 10.97 -45.41 13.11
CA GLU A 79 10.96 -46.81 12.64
C GLU A 79 12.16 -47.12 11.72
N MET A 80 12.48 -46.22 10.79
CA MET A 80 13.69 -46.31 9.97
C MET A 80 14.97 -46.37 10.83
N LYS A 81 15.08 -45.52 11.86
CA LYS A 81 16.21 -45.56 12.82
C LYS A 81 16.23 -46.85 13.64
N ALA A 82 15.08 -47.43 13.96
CA ALA A 82 14.99 -48.68 14.69
C ALA A 82 15.48 -49.86 13.83
N LEU A 83 15.08 -49.93 12.56
CA LEU A 83 15.54 -50.93 11.60
C LEU A 83 17.03 -50.79 11.28
N GLU A 84 17.55 -49.58 11.12
CA GLU A 84 18.99 -49.33 10.89
C GLU A 84 19.88 -49.82 12.06
N ARG A 85 19.33 -49.89 13.29
CA ARG A 85 20.03 -50.42 14.47
C ARG A 85 20.06 -51.95 14.51
N VAL A 86 19.17 -52.64 13.81
CA VAL A 86 19.17 -54.11 13.70
C VAL A 86 20.23 -54.55 12.69
N LYS A 87 21.02 -55.59 13.01
CA LYS A 87 22.07 -56.11 12.12
C LYS A 87 21.90 -57.61 11.86
N PRO A 88 21.91 -58.08 10.59
CA PRO A 88 21.93 -57.28 9.36
C PRO A 88 20.68 -56.40 9.22
N VAL A 89 20.83 -55.26 8.52
CA VAL A 89 19.70 -54.38 8.19
C VAL A 89 18.86 -55.04 7.12
N ASP A 90 17.55 -54.98 7.25
CA ASP A 90 16.61 -55.42 6.20
C ASP A 90 16.55 -54.33 5.11
N GLU A 91 17.26 -54.55 4.01
CA GLU A 91 17.32 -53.59 2.90
C GLU A 91 15.99 -53.45 2.15
N GLU A 92 15.13 -54.48 2.16
CA GLU A 92 13.82 -54.47 1.49
C GLU A 92 12.82 -53.65 2.31
N ALA A 93 12.76 -53.89 3.63
CA ALA A 93 11.96 -53.07 4.55
C ALA A 93 12.44 -51.60 4.57
N MET A 94 13.75 -51.37 4.57
CA MET A 94 14.31 -50.01 4.50
C MET A 94 14.09 -49.32 3.15
N ALA A 95 13.90 -50.06 2.05
CA ALA A 95 13.52 -49.48 0.77
C ALA A 95 12.04 -49.07 0.75
N ALA A 96 11.16 -49.91 1.29
CA ALA A 96 9.73 -49.60 1.42
C ALA A 96 9.50 -48.32 2.24
N LEU A 97 10.08 -48.23 3.44
CA LEU A 97 9.96 -47.04 4.29
C LEU A 97 10.56 -45.77 3.66
N ARG A 98 11.54 -45.87 2.76
CA ARG A 98 12.09 -44.69 2.05
C ARG A 98 11.15 -44.13 0.99
N GLU A 99 10.38 -44.99 0.31
CA GLU A 99 9.35 -44.50 -0.61
C GLU A 99 8.16 -43.90 0.16
N GLU A 100 7.85 -44.43 1.35
CA GLU A 100 6.80 -43.89 2.24
C GLU A 100 7.22 -42.56 2.90
N ASP A 101 8.46 -42.42 3.41
CA ASP A 101 9.07 -41.15 3.87
C ASP A 101 8.96 -40.06 2.79
N LYS A 102 9.30 -40.43 1.55
CA LYS A 102 9.23 -39.54 0.39
C LYS A 102 7.79 -39.18 0.04
N ALA A 103 6.86 -40.14 0.05
CA ALA A 103 5.44 -39.90 -0.21
C ALA A 103 4.82 -38.95 0.83
N LEU A 104 5.02 -39.21 2.12
CA LEU A 104 4.57 -38.34 3.21
C LEU A 104 5.17 -36.93 3.09
N LYS A 105 6.45 -36.83 2.73
CA LYS A 105 7.12 -35.54 2.53
C LYS A 105 6.57 -34.76 1.33
N ASP A 106 6.28 -35.43 0.23
CA ASP A 106 5.66 -34.83 -0.95
C ASP A 106 4.20 -34.42 -0.65
N GLU A 107 3.47 -35.17 0.20
CA GLU A 107 2.13 -34.83 0.68
C GLU A 107 2.11 -33.63 1.65
N ILE A 108 3.00 -33.61 2.66
CA ILE A 108 3.21 -32.43 3.54
C ILE A 108 3.53 -31.19 2.71
N LYS A 109 4.35 -31.35 1.66
CA LYS A 109 4.66 -30.25 0.75
C LYS A 109 3.42 -29.82 -0.04
N ALA A 110 2.66 -30.74 -0.62
CA ALA A 110 1.42 -30.44 -1.33
C ALA A 110 0.41 -29.69 -0.43
N LYS A 111 0.22 -30.13 0.82
CA LYS A 111 -0.64 -29.45 1.80
C LYS A 111 -0.17 -28.04 2.17
N ARG A 112 1.14 -27.82 2.29
CA ARG A 112 1.71 -26.48 2.48
C ARG A 112 1.57 -25.60 1.24
N ASP A 113 1.68 -26.17 0.04
CA ASP A 113 1.46 -25.45 -1.23
C ASP A 113 -0.03 -25.11 -1.42
N GLU A 114 -0.96 -25.97 -0.98
CA GLU A 114 -2.41 -25.68 -0.88
C GLU A 114 -2.71 -24.54 0.09
N LEU A 115 -2.17 -24.61 1.32
CA LEU A 115 -2.30 -23.54 2.33
C LEU A 115 -1.78 -22.19 1.81
N ASN A 116 -0.60 -22.17 1.18
CA ASN A 116 -0.03 -20.95 0.61
C ASN A 116 -0.93 -20.35 -0.49
N LYS A 117 -1.51 -21.18 -1.36
CA LYS A 117 -2.48 -20.71 -2.38
C LYS A 117 -3.76 -20.16 -1.76
N ALA A 118 -4.29 -20.82 -0.72
CA ALA A 118 -5.46 -20.34 0.00
C ALA A 118 -5.18 -18.97 0.67
N ILE A 119 -4.00 -18.80 1.28
CA ILE A 119 -3.57 -17.53 1.88
C ILE A 119 -3.44 -16.41 0.82
N GLU A 120 -2.86 -16.68 -0.35
CA GLU A 120 -2.78 -15.67 -1.42
C GLU A 120 -4.18 -15.32 -1.97
N ARG A 121 -5.08 -16.31 -2.16
CA ARG A 121 -6.47 -16.05 -2.53
C ARG A 121 -7.16 -15.14 -1.51
N VAL A 122 -7.04 -15.43 -0.20
CA VAL A 122 -7.62 -14.60 0.87
C VAL A 122 -7.16 -13.15 0.77
N LYS A 123 -5.87 -12.89 0.53
CA LYS A 123 -5.38 -11.50 0.35
C LYS A 123 -6.01 -10.81 -0.86
N GLU A 124 -6.14 -11.50 -1.99
CA GLU A 124 -6.83 -10.94 -3.15
C GLU A 124 -8.33 -10.69 -2.87
N VAL A 125 -8.98 -11.57 -2.08
CA VAL A 125 -10.39 -11.45 -1.68
C VAL A 125 -10.60 -10.29 -0.71
N VAL A 126 -9.75 -10.11 0.30
CA VAL A 126 -9.82 -8.95 1.22
C VAL A 126 -9.63 -7.62 0.46
N LYS A 127 -8.88 -7.65 -0.65
CA LYS A 127 -8.56 -6.45 -1.43
C LYS A 127 -9.56 -6.11 -2.53
N TYR A 128 -10.17 -7.11 -3.18
CA TYR A 128 -11.04 -6.93 -4.35
C TYR A 128 -12.44 -7.58 -4.20
N GLY A 129 -12.70 -8.31 -3.11
CA GLY A 129 -13.93 -9.06 -2.89
C GLY A 129 -13.97 -10.41 -3.63
N GLU A 130 -14.72 -11.36 -3.05
CA GLU A 130 -14.83 -12.74 -3.56
C GLU A 130 -15.33 -12.80 -5.01
N ALA A 131 -16.29 -11.96 -5.37
CA ALA A 131 -16.86 -11.94 -6.73
C ALA A 131 -15.83 -11.55 -7.79
N ALA A 132 -14.98 -10.54 -7.51
CA ALA A 132 -13.96 -10.09 -8.44
C ALA A 132 -12.82 -11.12 -8.59
N VAL A 133 -12.40 -11.74 -7.49
CA VAL A 133 -11.40 -12.83 -7.52
C VAL A 133 -11.93 -14.03 -8.32
N ALA A 134 -13.19 -14.44 -8.11
CA ALA A 134 -13.80 -15.51 -8.89
C ALA A 134 -13.89 -15.20 -10.40
N GLU A 135 -14.16 -13.94 -10.79
CA GLU A 135 -14.12 -13.52 -12.19
C GLU A 135 -12.69 -13.51 -12.77
N ILE A 136 -11.69 -13.08 -12.00
CA ILE A 136 -10.28 -13.11 -12.40
C ILE A 136 -9.80 -14.55 -12.60
N GLU A 137 -10.06 -15.45 -11.64
CA GLU A 137 -9.72 -16.87 -11.73
C GLU A 137 -10.36 -17.52 -12.95
N LYS A 138 -11.64 -17.23 -13.22
CA LYS A 138 -12.35 -17.72 -14.40
C LYS A 138 -11.70 -17.22 -15.69
N ALA A 139 -11.41 -15.93 -15.79
CA ALA A 139 -10.78 -15.35 -16.97
C ALA A 139 -9.38 -15.94 -17.23
N GLN A 140 -8.59 -16.17 -16.16
CA GLN A 140 -7.31 -16.86 -16.24
C GLN A 140 -7.46 -18.33 -16.67
N ALA A 141 -8.44 -19.06 -16.11
CA ALA A 141 -8.68 -20.46 -16.44
C ALA A 141 -9.18 -20.66 -17.88
N ASP A 142 -9.99 -19.73 -18.41
CA ASP A 142 -10.43 -19.77 -19.81
C ASP A 142 -9.26 -19.40 -20.76
N PHE A 143 -8.45 -18.38 -20.44
CA PHE A 143 -7.23 -18.09 -21.20
C PHE A 143 -6.21 -19.24 -21.15
N ALA A 144 -6.06 -19.95 -20.03
CA ALA A 144 -5.12 -21.06 -19.91
C ALA A 144 -5.47 -22.24 -20.85
N LYS A 145 -6.76 -22.47 -21.13
CA LYS A 145 -7.22 -23.46 -22.13
C LYS A 145 -6.80 -23.01 -23.53
N GLU A 146 -7.12 -21.77 -23.91
CA GLU A 146 -6.74 -21.20 -25.21
C GLU A 146 -5.21 -21.15 -25.41
N GLU A 147 -4.45 -20.79 -24.38
CA GLU A 147 -2.98 -20.78 -24.42
C GLU A 147 -2.43 -22.20 -24.60
N SER A 148 -3.03 -23.22 -23.98
CA SER A 148 -2.65 -24.62 -24.20
C SER A 148 -2.93 -25.10 -25.62
N GLU A 149 -4.07 -24.72 -26.21
CA GLU A 149 -4.42 -25.07 -27.59
C GLU A 149 -3.47 -24.41 -28.60
N ILE A 150 -3.18 -23.10 -28.43
CA ILE A 150 -2.26 -22.38 -29.32
C ILE A 150 -0.82 -22.90 -29.17
N ARG A 151 -0.37 -23.19 -27.95
CA ARG A 151 0.96 -23.80 -27.72
C ARG A 151 1.08 -25.18 -28.34
N GLY A 152 0.03 -26.01 -28.26
CA GLY A 152 0.00 -27.31 -28.94
C GLY A 152 0.23 -27.18 -30.45
N ARG A 153 -0.47 -26.26 -31.13
CA ARG A 153 -0.26 -25.99 -32.55
C ARG A 153 1.15 -25.47 -32.87
N ILE A 154 1.70 -24.61 -32.02
CA ILE A 154 3.09 -24.13 -32.16
C ILE A 154 4.09 -25.30 -32.03
N GLU A 155 3.85 -26.25 -31.14
CA GLU A 155 4.69 -27.45 -30.98
C GLU A 155 4.56 -28.42 -32.18
N GLU A 156 3.35 -28.59 -32.73
CA GLU A 156 3.11 -29.35 -33.96
C GLU A 156 3.85 -28.73 -35.16
N ILE A 157 3.70 -27.41 -35.38
CA ILE A 157 4.40 -26.66 -36.43
C ILE A 157 5.93 -26.76 -36.28
N ARG A 158 6.44 -26.70 -35.04
CA ARG A 158 7.88 -26.86 -34.77
C ARG A 158 8.37 -28.27 -35.12
N ALA A 159 7.58 -29.30 -34.81
CA ALA A 159 7.89 -30.69 -35.16
C ALA A 159 7.87 -30.90 -36.69
N GLU A 160 6.91 -30.30 -37.40
CA GLU A 160 6.84 -30.33 -38.87
C GLU A 160 8.04 -29.62 -39.52
N ILE A 161 8.40 -28.42 -39.02
CA ILE A 161 9.63 -27.71 -39.43
C ILE A 161 10.88 -28.57 -39.17
N GLU A 162 10.93 -29.34 -38.07
CA GLU A 162 12.06 -30.24 -37.78
C GLU A 162 12.06 -31.48 -38.69
N ALA A 163 10.91 -31.97 -39.11
CA ALA A 163 10.78 -33.07 -40.07
C ALA A 163 11.24 -32.63 -41.47
N LEU A 164 10.72 -31.53 -42.00
CA LEU A 164 11.07 -30.99 -43.33
C LEU A 164 12.56 -30.67 -43.46
N LYS A 165 13.21 -30.22 -42.37
CA LYS A 165 14.68 -30.02 -42.32
C LYS A 165 15.52 -31.30 -42.45
N LYS A 166 14.91 -32.48 -42.28
CA LYS A 166 15.57 -33.79 -42.39
C LYS A 166 15.29 -34.48 -43.72
N GLU A 167 14.43 -33.93 -44.56
CA GLU A 167 14.18 -34.42 -45.91
C GLU A 167 15.31 -34.01 -46.87
N ASP A 168 15.50 -34.77 -47.95
CA ASP A 168 16.43 -34.47 -49.03
C ASP A 168 15.71 -34.67 -50.38
N PRO A 169 15.42 -33.59 -51.14
CA PRO A 169 15.75 -32.19 -50.88
C PRO A 169 14.87 -31.56 -49.78
N VAL A 170 15.44 -30.59 -49.04
CA VAL A 170 14.71 -29.78 -48.06
C VAL A 170 13.77 -28.79 -48.78
N ASP A 171 12.49 -28.76 -48.41
CA ASP A 171 11.55 -27.73 -48.87
C ASP A 171 11.66 -26.45 -48.01
N GLU A 172 12.53 -25.54 -48.45
CA GLU A 172 12.72 -24.24 -47.80
C GLU A 172 11.46 -23.34 -47.87
N GLU A 173 10.59 -23.52 -48.88
CA GLU A 173 9.38 -22.69 -49.05
C GLU A 173 8.28 -23.12 -48.07
N ALA A 174 8.10 -24.43 -47.86
CA ALA A 174 7.23 -24.96 -46.81
C ALA A 174 7.71 -24.54 -45.41
N ILE A 175 9.02 -24.65 -45.14
CA ILE A 175 9.61 -24.20 -43.86
C ILE A 175 9.41 -22.69 -43.64
N ALA A 176 9.46 -21.87 -44.70
CA ALA A 176 9.22 -20.43 -44.59
C ALA A 176 7.76 -20.12 -44.18
N LYS A 177 6.79 -20.77 -44.83
CA LYS A 177 5.35 -20.61 -44.52
C LYS A 177 5.03 -21.02 -43.08
N LEU A 178 5.52 -22.18 -42.66
CA LEU A 178 5.32 -22.68 -41.28
C LEU A 178 5.93 -21.75 -40.21
N LYS A 179 7.05 -21.08 -40.50
CA LYS A 179 7.61 -20.06 -39.60
C LYS A 179 6.78 -18.78 -39.53
N GLU A 180 6.15 -18.38 -40.63
CA GLU A 180 5.22 -17.25 -40.61
C GLU A 180 3.95 -17.60 -39.80
N GLU A 181 3.46 -18.83 -39.89
CA GLU A 181 2.35 -19.34 -39.08
C GLU A 181 2.72 -19.46 -37.59
N GLU A 182 3.89 -20.00 -37.24
CA GLU A 182 4.41 -19.98 -35.86
C GLU A 182 4.44 -18.55 -35.31
N LYS A 183 4.95 -17.60 -36.10
CA LYS A 183 5.01 -16.19 -35.69
C LYS A 183 3.61 -15.62 -35.49
N ALA A 184 2.67 -15.86 -36.40
CA ALA A 184 1.30 -15.39 -36.31
C ALA A 184 0.59 -15.90 -35.05
N LEU A 185 0.76 -17.19 -34.70
CA LEU A 185 0.21 -17.78 -33.47
C LEU A 185 0.85 -17.18 -32.20
N ASN A 186 2.15 -16.89 -32.22
CA ASN A 186 2.81 -16.20 -31.10
C ASN A 186 2.32 -14.74 -30.95
N ASP A 187 2.09 -14.04 -32.08
CA ASP A 187 1.51 -12.69 -32.08
C ASP A 187 0.05 -12.69 -31.60
N GLU A 188 -0.78 -13.68 -31.99
CA GLU A 188 -2.14 -13.89 -31.47
C GLU A 188 -2.12 -14.11 -29.94
N LEU A 189 -1.26 -15.00 -29.46
CA LEU A 189 -1.13 -15.34 -28.04
C LEU A 189 -0.73 -14.11 -27.21
N ARG A 190 0.15 -13.25 -27.74
CA ARG A 190 0.47 -11.94 -27.14
C ARG A 190 -0.76 -11.03 -27.06
N VAL A 191 -1.50 -10.85 -28.15
CA VAL A 191 -2.70 -9.99 -28.18
C VAL A 191 -3.76 -10.49 -27.20
N LYS A 192 -3.99 -11.81 -27.12
CA LYS A 192 -4.90 -12.41 -26.14
C LYS A 192 -4.45 -12.20 -24.69
N ARG A 193 -3.15 -12.31 -24.41
CA ARG A 193 -2.60 -12.02 -23.07
C ARG A 193 -2.76 -10.55 -22.69
N ASP A 194 -2.53 -9.63 -23.63
CA ASP A 194 -2.74 -8.19 -23.42
C ASP A 194 -4.23 -7.87 -23.19
N ALA A 195 -5.15 -8.58 -23.85
CA ALA A 195 -6.59 -8.47 -23.64
C ALA A 195 -7.01 -9.01 -22.25
N LEU A 196 -6.48 -10.17 -21.83
CA LEU A 196 -6.71 -10.72 -20.49
C LEU A 196 -6.25 -9.72 -19.42
N ASN A 197 -5.03 -9.18 -19.53
CA ASN A 197 -4.49 -8.22 -18.56
C ASN A 197 -5.40 -7.00 -18.42
N LYS A 198 -5.86 -6.41 -19.53
CA LYS A 198 -6.83 -5.30 -19.53
C LYS A 198 -8.17 -5.67 -18.87
N SER A 199 -8.67 -6.88 -19.11
CA SER A 199 -9.91 -7.37 -18.46
C SER A 199 -9.72 -7.53 -16.95
N ILE A 200 -8.58 -8.06 -16.50
CA ILE A 200 -8.26 -8.21 -15.08
C ILE A 200 -8.11 -6.84 -14.41
N GLU A 201 -7.45 -5.87 -15.07
CA GLU A 201 -7.37 -4.48 -14.59
C GLU A 201 -8.76 -3.84 -14.48
N ARG A 202 -9.65 -4.07 -15.46
CA ARG A 202 -11.04 -3.60 -15.41
C ARG A 202 -11.80 -4.23 -14.23
N ILE A 203 -11.72 -5.55 -14.04
CA ILE A 203 -12.37 -6.24 -12.90
C ILE A 203 -11.88 -5.65 -11.56
N LYS A 204 -10.58 -5.38 -11.42
CA LYS A 204 -10.01 -4.76 -10.21
C LYS A 204 -10.51 -3.32 -9.99
N LEU A 205 -10.70 -2.53 -11.05
CA LEU A 205 -11.30 -1.20 -10.94
C LEU A 205 -12.81 -1.26 -10.62
N VAL A 206 -13.53 -2.27 -11.13
CA VAL A 206 -14.95 -2.51 -10.84
C VAL A 206 -15.14 -2.96 -9.39
N ALA A 207 -14.20 -3.74 -8.84
CA ALA A 207 -14.17 -4.05 -7.42
C ALA A 207 -13.97 -2.79 -6.54
N GLU A 208 -13.04 -1.89 -6.92
CA GLU A 208 -12.70 -0.71 -6.11
C GLU A 208 -13.74 0.42 -6.21
N TYR A 209 -14.41 0.59 -7.36
CA TYR A 209 -15.30 1.74 -7.64
C TYR A 209 -16.70 1.37 -8.15
N GLY A 210 -16.98 0.10 -8.45
CA GLY A 210 -18.26 -0.34 -9.03
C GLY A 210 -18.38 -0.10 -10.54
N GLU A 211 -19.20 -0.93 -11.20
CA GLU A 211 -19.35 -0.97 -12.67
C GLU A 211 -19.81 0.38 -13.25
N ALA A 212 -20.73 1.09 -12.58
CA ALA A 212 -21.24 2.37 -13.05
C ALA A 212 -20.16 3.46 -13.11
N ALA A 213 -19.33 3.56 -12.07
CA ALA A 213 -18.25 4.55 -12.00
C ALA A 213 -17.14 4.23 -13.01
N VAL A 214 -16.79 2.95 -13.18
CA VAL A 214 -15.83 2.51 -14.21
C VAL A 214 -16.34 2.84 -15.61
N ALA A 215 -17.60 2.54 -15.91
CA ALA A 215 -18.21 2.87 -17.20
C ALA A 215 -18.25 4.39 -17.48
N GLU A 216 -18.49 5.23 -16.47
CA GLU A 216 -18.40 6.70 -16.62
C GLU A 216 -16.96 7.18 -16.86
N ILE A 217 -15.97 6.61 -16.18
CA ILE A 217 -14.54 6.90 -16.39
C ILE A 217 -14.08 6.45 -17.79
N GLU A 218 -14.47 5.24 -18.22
CA GLU A 218 -14.20 4.71 -19.57
C GLU A 218 -14.79 5.64 -20.64
N LYS A 219 -16.06 6.07 -20.47
CA LYS A 219 -16.72 7.00 -21.38
C LYS A 219 -16.05 8.37 -21.42
N ALA A 220 -15.77 8.98 -20.27
CA ALA A 220 -15.13 10.30 -20.19
C ALA A 220 -13.74 10.30 -20.86
N ARG A 221 -12.97 9.21 -20.69
CA ARG A 221 -11.68 9.01 -21.39
C ARG A 221 -11.86 8.81 -22.89
N ALA A 222 -12.87 8.05 -23.32
CA ALA A 222 -13.14 7.79 -24.74
C ALA A 222 -13.62 9.06 -25.48
N ASP A 223 -14.41 9.91 -24.82
CA ASP A 223 -14.85 11.19 -25.39
C ASP A 223 -13.68 12.20 -25.45
N PHE A 224 -12.86 12.31 -24.39
CA PHE A 224 -11.63 13.12 -24.44
C PHE A 224 -10.62 12.63 -25.49
N ALA A 225 -10.48 11.31 -25.70
CA ALA A 225 -9.55 10.77 -26.69
C ALA A 225 -9.91 11.17 -28.14
N LYS A 226 -11.20 11.39 -28.44
CA LYS A 226 -11.65 11.94 -29.73
C LYS A 226 -11.22 13.40 -29.87
N GLU A 227 -11.53 14.22 -28.87
CA GLU A 227 -11.13 15.64 -28.84
C GLU A 227 -9.60 15.81 -28.89
N GLU A 228 -8.84 14.94 -28.22
CA GLU A 228 -7.38 14.94 -28.27
C GLU A 228 -6.85 14.57 -29.67
N SER A 229 -7.49 13.66 -30.40
CA SER A 229 -7.13 13.37 -31.80
C SER A 229 -7.38 14.59 -32.69
N GLU A 230 -8.59 15.18 -32.62
CA GLU A 230 -8.96 16.35 -33.43
C GLU A 230 -8.04 17.56 -33.19
N ILE A 231 -7.64 17.80 -31.93
CA ILE A 231 -6.70 18.89 -31.59
C ILE A 231 -5.28 18.56 -32.07
N ARG A 232 -4.83 17.30 -31.95
CA ARG A 232 -3.50 16.87 -32.41
C ARG A 232 -3.37 16.94 -33.94
N GLU A 233 -4.40 16.53 -34.67
CA GLU A 233 -4.46 16.63 -36.13
C GLU A 233 -4.27 18.09 -36.58
N ARG A 234 -4.99 19.05 -35.97
CA ARG A 234 -4.79 20.49 -36.24
C ARG A 234 -3.39 21.00 -35.89
N ILE A 235 -2.81 20.52 -34.78
CA ILE A 235 -1.42 20.87 -34.41
C ILE A 235 -0.43 20.32 -35.45
N GLU A 236 -0.67 19.14 -36.01
CA GLU A 236 0.17 18.57 -37.08
C GLU A 236 0.00 19.33 -38.41
N GLU A 237 -1.23 19.75 -38.76
CA GLU A 237 -1.50 20.64 -39.90
C GLU A 237 -0.75 21.98 -39.78
N ILE A 238 -0.89 22.67 -38.64
CA ILE A 238 -0.19 23.94 -38.37
C ILE A 238 1.34 23.77 -38.44
N ARG A 239 1.87 22.66 -37.92
CA ARG A 239 3.31 22.34 -38.04
C ARG A 239 3.75 22.14 -39.48
N ALA A 240 2.94 21.48 -40.29
CA ALA A 240 3.21 21.30 -41.72
C ALA A 240 3.17 22.65 -42.47
N GLU A 241 2.23 23.54 -42.15
CA GLU A 241 2.18 24.90 -42.71
C GLU A 241 3.41 25.74 -42.31
N ILE A 242 3.78 25.73 -41.03
CA ILE A 242 5.02 26.38 -40.54
C ILE A 242 6.26 25.81 -41.26
N GLU A 243 6.31 24.50 -41.52
CA GLU A 243 7.38 23.88 -42.30
C GLU A 243 7.37 24.29 -43.78
N ALA A 244 6.20 24.50 -44.38
CA ALA A 244 6.07 24.97 -45.77
C ALA A 244 6.55 26.42 -45.91
N LEU A 245 6.07 27.33 -45.07
CA LEU A 245 6.46 28.75 -45.08
C LEU A 245 7.97 28.97 -44.86
N LYS A 246 8.62 28.11 -44.06
CA LYS A 246 10.09 28.12 -43.88
C LYS A 246 10.88 27.68 -45.12
N LYS A 247 10.23 27.04 -46.11
CA LYS A 247 10.86 26.53 -47.34
C LYS A 247 10.63 27.45 -48.54
N GLU A 248 9.89 28.55 -48.38
CA GLU A 248 9.70 29.56 -49.42
C GLU A 248 10.94 30.45 -49.59
N ASP A 249 11.14 30.99 -50.79
CA ASP A 249 12.28 31.86 -51.13
C ASP A 249 12.32 33.18 -50.31
N SER A 250 11.19 33.57 -49.71
CA SER A 250 11.05 34.72 -48.83
C SER A 250 10.16 34.36 -47.64
N VAL A 251 10.78 34.01 -46.52
CA VAL A 251 10.08 33.57 -45.30
C VAL A 251 9.23 34.69 -44.70
N ASP A 252 7.92 34.47 -44.58
CA ASP A 252 7.01 35.34 -43.83
C ASP A 252 7.10 35.03 -42.33
N GLU A 253 7.96 35.77 -41.61
CA GLU A 253 8.12 35.63 -40.16
C GLU A 253 6.86 36.02 -39.38
N GLU A 254 5.99 36.89 -39.91
CA GLU A 254 4.77 37.33 -39.23
C GLU A 254 3.67 36.25 -39.31
N ALA A 255 3.51 35.61 -40.47
CA ALA A 255 2.64 34.44 -40.63
C ALA A 255 3.10 33.28 -39.75
N ILE A 256 4.40 32.98 -39.72
CA ILE A 256 4.97 31.94 -38.84
C ILE A 256 4.78 32.28 -37.36
N ALA A 257 4.85 33.56 -36.97
CA ALA A 257 4.60 33.97 -35.59
C ALA A 257 3.13 33.70 -35.18
N LYS A 258 2.15 34.05 -36.02
CA LYS A 258 0.73 33.81 -35.77
C LYS A 258 0.42 32.32 -35.64
N LEU A 259 0.91 31.49 -36.56
CA LEU A 259 0.73 30.03 -36.51
C LEU A 259 1.34 29.40 -35.25
N LYS A 260 2.46 29.92 -34.74
CA LYS A 260 3.04 29.48 -33.46
C LYS A 260 2.21 29.88 -32.25
N GLU A 261 1.57 31.05 -32.27
CA GLU A 261 0.62 31.45 -31.22
C GLU A 261 -0.63 30.57 -31.22
N GLU A 262 -1.11 30.17 -32.41
CA GLU A 262 -2.21 29.23 -32.57
C GLU A 262 -1.85 27.81 -32.12
N GLU A 263 -0.68 27.28 -32.51
CA GLU A 263 -0.15 26.01 -32.00
C GLU A 263 -0.08 26.03 -30.46
N LYS A 264 0.43 27.13 -29.88
CA LYS A 264 0.51 27.28 -28.43
C LYS A 264 -0.89 27.31 -27.79
N ALA A 265 -1.83 28.04 -28.35
CA ALA A 265 -3.20 28.13 -27.85
C ALA A 265 -3.89 26.75 -27.82
N LEU A 266 -3.74 25.95 -28.88
CA LEU A 266 -4.26 24.57 -28.94
C LEU A 266 -3.60 23.64 -27.92
N ASN A 267 -2.30 23.79 -27.68
CA ASN A 267 -1.60 23.02 -26.63
C ASN A 267 -2.05 23.44 -25.22
N ASP A 268 -2.27 24.74 -24.97
CA ASP A 268 -2.80 25.26 -23.72
C ASP A 268 -4.27 24.80 -23.50
N GLU A 269 -5.11 24.77 -24.55
CA GLU A 269 -6.46 24.19 -24.52
C GLU A 269 -6.44 22.70 -24.15
N LEU A 270 -5.60 21.91 -24.83
CA LEU A 270 -5.47 20.47 -24.57
C LEU A 270 -5.02 20.19 -23.13
N ARG A 271 -4.15 21.04 -22.56
CA ARG A 271 -3.78 20.95 -21.13
C ARG A 271 -5.01 21.19 -20.24
N VAL A 272 -5.75 22.28 -20.45
CA VAL A 272 -6.94 22.61 -19.64
C VAL A 272 -8.01 21.50 -19.72
N LYS A 273 -8.25 20.94 -20.91
CA LYS A 273 -9.18 19.80 -21.08
C LYS A 273 -8.70 18.55 -20.36
N ARG A 274 -7.39 18.24 -20.41
CA ARG A 274 -6.80 17.11 -19.68
C ARG A 274 -6.91 17.29 -18.17
N ASP A 275 -6.68 18.49 -17.66
CA ASP A 275 -6.84 18.82 -16.23
C ASP A 275 -8.30 18.72 -15.79
N ALA A 276 -9.26 19.12 -16.64
CA ALA A 276 -10.68 18.95 -16.39
C ALA A 276 -11.12 17.48 -16.38
N LEU A 277 -10.63 16.65 -17.32
CA LEU A 277 -10.85 15.20 -17.32
C LEU A 277 -10.33 14.56 -16.04
N ASN A 278 -9.10 14.89 -15.62
CA ASN A 278 -8.49 14.33 -14.41
C ASN A 278 -9.34 14.64 -13.17
N LYS A 279 -9.77 15.90 -12.99
CA LYS A 279 -10.66 16.30 -11.89
C LYS A 279 -12.01 15.57 -11.93
N SER A 280 -12.59 15.39 -13.12
CA SER A 280 -13.84 14.65 -13.30
C SER A 280 -13.68 13.18 -12.89
N VAL A 281 -12.60 12.52 -13.34
CA VAL A 281 -12.28 11.12 -13.01
C VAL A 281 -12.00 10.95 -11.50
N GLU A 282 -11.28 11.89 -10.88
CA GLU A 282 -11.05 11.90 -9.43
C GLU A 282 -12.37 12.06 -8.66
N ARG A 283 -13.26 12.96 -9.10
CA ARG A 283 -14.59 13.13 -8.49
C ARG A 283 -15.41 11.85 -8.59
N ILE A 284 -15.49 11.21 -9.77
CA ILE A 284 -16.23 9.95 -9.96
C ILE A 284 -15.70 8.86 -9.01
N LYS A 285 -14.38 8.74 -8.85
CA LYS A 285 -13.77 7.81 -7.88
C LYS A 285 -14.11 8.12 -6.42
N LEU A 286 -14.11 9.39 -6.03
CA LEU A 286 -14.49 9.80 -4.67
C LEU A 286 -15.99 9.54 -4.41
N VAL A 287 -16.86 9.79 -5.39
CA VAL A 287 -18.30 9.54 -5.30
C VAL A 287 -18.58 8.04 -5.23
N ALA A 288 -17.87 7.23 -6.01
CA ALA A 288 -17.94 5.78 -5.92
C ALA A 288 -17.57 5.25 -4.53
N LYS A 289 -16.49 5.78 -3.93
CA LYS A 289 -15.99 5.29 -2.65
C LYS A 289 -16.75 5.82 -1.42
N TYR A 290 -17.18 7.09 -1.43
CA TYR A 290 -17.75 7.77 -0.26
C TYR A 290 -19.19 8.29 -0.46
N GLY A 291 -19.74 8.19 -1.67
CA GLY A 291 -21.08 8.68 -2.03
C GLY A 291 -21.14 10.18 -2.30
N GLU A 292 -22.13 10.59 -3.10
CA GLU A 292 -22.31 11.97 -3.58
C GLU A 292 -22.43 12.99 -2.43
N ALA A 293 -23.11 12.63 -1.34
CA ALA A 293 -23.31 13.53 -0.20
C ALA A 293 -22.00 13.87 0.52
N ALA A 294 -21.16 12.87 0.80
CA ALA A 294 -19.86 13.07 1.45
C ALA A 294 -18.90 13.86 0.55
N VAL A 295 -18.92 13.60 -0.76
CA VAL A 295 -18.12 14.37 -1.73
C VAL A 295 -18.59 15.82 -1.81
N ALA A 296 -19.90 16.08 -1.84
CA ALA A 296 -20.43 17.44 -1.82
C ALA A 296 -20.05 18.22 -0.53
N GLU A 297 -19.99 17.55 0.62
CA GLU A 297 -19.49 18.15 1.87
C GLU A 297 -17.99 18.45 1.82
N ILE A 298 -17.18 17.56 1.24
CA ILE A 298 -15.74 17.77 1.02
C ILE A 298 -15.50 18.93 0.04
N GLU A 299 -16.19 18.95 -1.11
CA GLU A 299 -16.12 20.01 -2.12
C GLU A 299 -16.48 21.37 -1.50
N LYS A 300 -17.53 21.41 -0.65
CA LYS A 300 -17.92 22.62 0.08
C LYS A 300 -16.85 23.07 1.08
N ALA A 301 -16.33 22.17 1.90
CA ALA A 301 -15.31 22.50 2.90
C ALA A 301 -14.02 23.04 2.23
N GLN A 302 -13.61 22.44 1.11
CA GLN A 302 -12.51 22.93 0.28
C GLN A 302 -12.79 24.30 -0.32
N ALA A 303 -14.01 24.53 -0.83
CA ALA A 303 -14.39 25.81 -1.43
C ALA A 303 -14.51 26.95 -0.40
N ASP A 304 -14.92 26.66 0.82
CA ASP A 304 -14.97 27.63 1.91
C ASP A 304 -13.55 27.94 2.42
N PHE A 305 -12.70 26.93 2.63
CA PHE A 305 -11.28 27.14 2.96
C PHE A 305 -10.52 27.90 1.86
N ALA A 306 -10.78 27.64 0.58
CA ALA A 306 -10.11 28.35 -0.52
C ALA A 306 -10.36 29.87 -0.52
N LYS A 307 -11.52 30.33 -0.02
CA LYS A 307 -11.81 31.75 0.18
C LYS A 307 -10.96 32.32 1.31
N GLU A 308 -10.96 31.66 2.47
CA GLU A 308 -10.15 32.07 3.62
C GLU A 308 -8.64 32.07 3.32
N GLU A 309 -8.16 31.05 2.59
CA GLU A 309 -6.77 30.99 2.14
C GLU A 309 -6.43 32.17 1.22
N SER A 310 -7.32 32.54 0.30
CA SER A 310 -7.12 33.70 -0.57
C SER A 310 -7.07 35.02 0.21
N GLU A 311 -7.92 35.18 1.23
CA GLU A 311 -7.93 36.37 2.08
C GLU A 311 -6.65 36.48 2.93
N ILE A 312 -6.21 35.39 3.56
CA ILE A 312 -4.98 35.37 4.37
C ILE A 312 -3.74 35.57 3.49
N ARG A 313 -3.68 34.92 2.31
CA ARG A 313 -2.58 35.14 1.34
C ARG A 313 -2.52 36.59 0.86
N GLY A 314 -3.66 37.23 0.61
CA GLY A 314 -3.72 38.65 0.27
C GLY A 314 -3.06 39.54 1.34
N ARG A 315 -3.40 39.33 2.62
CA ARG A 315 -2.77 40.06 3.74
C ARG A 315 -1.27 39.78 3.86
N ILE A 316 -0.84 38.53 3.63
CA ILE A 316 0.60 38.18 3.61
C ILE A 316 1.33 38.91 2.47
N GLU A 317 0.71 39.05 1.29
CA GLU A 317 1.28 39.80 0.16
C GLU A 317 1.33 41.31 0.43
N GLU A 318 0.30 41.88 1.05
CA GLU A 318 0.28 43.28 1.51
C GLU A 318 1.41 43.56 2.51
N ILE A 319 1.53 42.75 3.58
CA ILE A 319 2.60 42.86 4.59
C ILE A 319 3.99 42.74 3.94
N ARG A 320 4.17 41.84 2.97
CA ARG A 320 5.44 41.70 2.23
C ARG A 320 5.77 42.94 1.41
N ALA A 321 4.78 43.55 0.77
CA ALA A 321 4.96 44.80 0.04
C ALA A 321 5.31 45.97 0.97
N GLU A 322 4.69 46.07 2.15
CA GLU A 322 5.04 47.06 3.18
C GLU A 322 6.48 46.86 3.70
N ILE A 323 6.87 45.61 4.02
CA ILE A 323 8.25 45.28 4.40
C ILE A 323 9.25 45.64 3.29
N GLU A 324 8.89 45.47 2.01
CA GLU A 324 9.75 45.85 0.89
C GLU A 324 9.83 47.37 0.71
N ALA A 325 8.74 48.10 0.97
CA ALA A 325 8.72 49.56 0.95
C ALA A 325 9.59 50.17 2.05
N LEU A 326 9.43 49.73 3.31
CA LEU A 326 10.22 50.21 4.45
C LEU A 326 11.73 49.95 4.29
N LYS A 327 12.12 48.87 3.60
CA LYS A 327 13.53 48.58 3.27
C LYS A 327 14.13 49.52 2.21
N LYS A 328 13.32 50.29 1.48
CA LYS A 328 13.75 51.22 0.44
C LYS A 328 13.83 52.68 0.93
N GLU A 329 13.43 52.96 2.17
CA GLU A 329 13.56 54.28 2.77
C GLU A 329 15.02 54.59 3.16
N ASP A 330 15.40 55.87 3.11
CA ASP A 330 16.75 56.34 3.46
C ASP A 330 17.16 56.04 4.92
N SER A 331 16.19 55.77 5.78
CA SER A 331 16.38 55.40 7.19
C SER A 331 15.41 54.27 7.55
N VAL A 332 15.88 53.03 7.45
CA VAL A 332 15.09 51.82 7.69
C VAL A 332 14.62 51.72 9.15
N ASP A 333 13.30 51.68 9.36
CA ASP A 333 12.71 51.34 10.66
C ASP A 333 12.74 49.82 10.88
N GLU A 334 13.79 49.34 11.55
CA GLU A 334 13.95 47.93 11.89
C GLU A 334 12.88 47.41 12.87
N GLU A 335 12.29 48.29 13.70
CA GLU A 335 11.26 47.90 14.69
C GLU A 335 9.90 47.70 14.02
N ALA A 336 9.53 48.56 13.07
CA ALA A 336 8.34 48.38 12.23
C ALA A 336 8.46 47.11 11.37
N ILE A 337 9.61 46.87 10.74
CA ILE A 337 9.87 45.65 9.96
C ILE A 337 9.84 44.39 10.85
N ALA A 338 10.30 44.47 12.11
CA ALA A 338 10.22 43.35 13.04
C ALA A 338 8.76 42.97 13.36
N LYS A 339 7.90 43.96 13.66
CA LYS A 339 6.47 43.74 13.95
C LYS A 339 5.73 43.13 12.76
N LEU A 340 5.94 43.68 11.56
CA LEU A 340 5.34 43.15 10.32
C LEU A 340 5.77 41.70 10.02
N LYS A 341 7.01 41.31 10.34
CA LYS A 341 7.47 39.92 10.22
C LYS A 341 6.84 38.98 11.25
N GLU A 342 6.56 39.45 12.46
CA GLU A 342 5.83 38.66 13.46
C GLU A 342 4.38 38.45 13.03
N GLU A 343 3.75 39.46 12.42
CA GLU A 343 2.40 39.36 11.85
C GLU A 343 2.36 38.44 10.61
N GLU A 344 3.33 38.55 9.69
CA GLU A 344 3.49 37.60 8.57
C GLU A 344 3.61 36.16 9.09
N LYS A 345 4.42 35.94 10.14
CA LYS A 345 4.58 34.61 10.73
C LYS A 345 3.28 34.11 11.38
N ALA A 346 2.57 34.96 12.11
CA ALA A 346 1.30 34.61 12.75
C ALA A 346 0.24 34.18 11.72
N LEU A 347 0.11 34.92 10.61
CA LEU A 347 -0.81 34.56 9.51
C LEU A 347 -0.41 33.25 8.81
N ASN A 348 0.90 32.96 8.68
CA ASN A 348 1.35 31.68 8.12
C ASN A 348 1.06 30.48 9.04
N GLU A 349 1.15 30.65 10.37
CA GLU A 349 0.74 29.59 11.32
C GLU A 349 -0.80 29.45 11.35
N GLU A 350 -1.58 30.54 11.35
CA GLU A 350 -3.05 30.47 11.23
C GLU A 350 -3.48 29.70 9.97
N LEU A 351 -2.85 30.00 8.84
CA LEU A 351 -3.12 29.33 7.56
C LEU A 351 -2.74 27.85 7.60
N LYS A 352 -1.69 27.47 8.35
CA LYS A 352 -1.32 26.07 8.59
C LYS A 352 -2.34 25.36 9.47
N ASP A 353 -2.70 25.94 10.61
CA ASP A 353 -3.67 25.36 11.54
C ASP A 353 -5.04 25.16 10.86
N LYS A 354 -5.48 26.10 10.01
CA LYS A 354 -6.70 25.95 9.20
C LYS A 354 -6.60 24.84 8.14
N ARG A 355 -5.43 24.62 7.53
CA ARG A 355 -5.22 23.48 6.59
C ARG A 355 -5.29 22.14 7.32
N ASP A 356 -4.67 22.06 8.50
CA ASP A 356 -4.69 20.84 9.31
C ASP A 356 -6.12 20.55 9.80
N ALA A 357 -6.87 21.56 10.25
CA ALA A 357 -8.29 21.42 10.60
C ALA A 357 -9.18 21.00 9.41
N LEU A 358 -8.98 21.58 8.21
CA LEU A 358 -9.69 21.15 6.99
C LEU A 358 -9.40 19.67 6.68
N LYS A 359 -8.14 19.25 6.81
CA LYS A 359 -7.74 17.87 6.56
C LYS A 359 -8.42 16.91 7.52
N GLU A 360 -8.43 17.22 8.82
CA GLU A 360 -9.15 16.41 9.82
C GLU A 360 -10.66 16.35 9.55
N GLN A 361 -11.28 17.46 9.14
CA GLN A 361 -12.69 17.49 8.74
C GLN A 361 -12.95 16.57 7.54
N ILE A 362 -12.14 16.67 6.49
CA ILE A 362 -12.26 15.85 5.27
C ILE A 362 -12.07 14.35 5.61
N ASP A 363 -11.08 14.01 6.44
CA ASP A 363 -10.81 12.63 6.81
C ASP A 363 -11.92 12.08 7.73
N ARG A 364 -12.53 12.89 8.60
CA ARG A 364 -13.74 12.51 9.35
C ARG A 364 -14.93 12.24 8.42
N ILE A 365 -15.18 13.08 7.42
CA ILE A 365 -16.27 12.89 6.44
C ILE A 365 -16.10 11.56 5.70
N LYS A 366 -14.89 11.25 5.22
CA LYS A 366 -14.58 9.97 4.55
C LYS A 366 -14.86 8.77 5.46
N LEU A 367 -14.43 8.81 6.72
CA LEU A 367 -14.67 7.72 7.66
C LEU A 367 -16.15 7.53 7.98
N VAL A 368 -16.90 8.62 8.16
CA VAL A 368 -18.36 8.54 8.38
C VAL A 368 -19.06 7.90 7.18
N ALA A 369 -18.61 8.19 5.96
CA ALA A 369 -19.13 7.55 4.75
C ALA A 369 -18.75 6.06 4.62
N GLU A 370 -17.52 5.70 4.98
CA GLU A 370 -17.00 4.33 4.79
C GLU A 370 -17.50 3.36 5.88
N TYR A 371 -17.52 3.79 7.15
CA TYR A 371 -17.84 2.95 8.33
C TYR A 371 -19.16 3.31 9.03
N GLY A 372 -19.74 4.48 8.75
CA GLY A 372 -20.92 4.98 9.44
C GLY A 372 -20.61 5.69 10.77
N ASN A 373 -21.42 6.70 11.10
CA ASN A 373 -21.24 7.48 12.32
C ASN A 373 -21.34 6.63 13.60
N ASP A 374 -22.19 5.61 13.62
CA ASP A 374 -22.41 4.74 14.79
C ASP A 374 -21.18 3.88 15.15
N VAL A 375 -20.36 3.51 14.16
CA VAL A 375 -19.11 2.75 14.38
C VAL A 375 -18.05 3.68 14.96
N ILE A 376 -17.92 4.89 14.40
CA ILE A 376 -17.01 5.92 14.90
C ILE A 376 -17.36 6.32 16.33
N ALA A 377 -18.64 6.59 16.62
CA ALA A 377 -19.11 6.97 17.95
C ALA A 377 -18.82 5.88 19.01
N LYS A 378 -18.95 4.59 18.66
CA LYS A 378 -18.57 3.48 19.56
C LYS A 378 -17.07 3.44 19.83
N ILE A 379 -16.23 3.73 18.84
CA ILE A 379 -14.77 3.80 19.03
C ILE A 379 -14.41 5.00 19.92
N GLU A 380 -15.00 6.18 19.66
CA GLU A 380 -14.84 7.39 20.50
C GLU A 380 -15.28 7.12 21.96
N GLU A 381 -16.40 6.42 22.17
CA GLU A 381 -16.89 6.01 23.51
C GLU A 381 -15.93 5.05 24.23
N GLN A 382 -15.44 4.01 23.55
CA GLN A 382 -14.47 3.09 24.15
C GLN A 382 -13.13 3.77 24.48
N GLN A 383 -12.65 4.67 23.61
CA GLN A 383 -11.47 5.49 23.92
C GLN A 383 -11.69 6.33 25.17
N ALA A 384 -12.83 7.01 25.31
CA ALA A 384 -13.12 7.83 26.49
C ALA A 384 -13.20 7.00 27.78
N LEU A 385 -13.85 5.84 27.75
CA LEU A 385 -13.97 4.94 28.91
C LEU A 385 -12.62 4.39 29.36
N PHE A 386 -11.75 4.00 28.42
CA PHE A 386 -10.41 3.53 28.75
C PHE A 386 -9.45 4.69 29.10
N ALA A 387 -9.68 5.90 28.59
CA ALA A 387 -8.96 7.11 28.99
C ALA A 387 -9.11 7.41 30.49
N GLU A 388 -10.34 7.34 31.00
CA GLU A 388 -10.60 7.52 32.43
C GLU A 388 -9.91 6.45 33.29
N LYS A 389 -10.01 5.17 32.89
CA LYS A 389 -9.35 4.05 33.59
C LYS A 389 -7.83 4.18 33.63
N ILE A 390 -7.19 4.44 32.49
CA ILE A 390 -5.74 4.49 32.38
C ILE A 390 -5.20 5.73 33.10
N ALA A 391 -5.88 6.88 33.01
CA ALA A 391 -5.53 8.06 33.82
C ALA A 391 -5.56 7.74 35.33
N ALA A 392 -6.58 7.04 35.82
CA ALA A 392 -6.67 6.64 37.23
C ALA A 392 -5.61 5.61 37.65
N LEU A 393 -5.08 4.79 36.74
CA LEU A 393 -3.95 3.90 36.99
C LEU A 393 -2.61 4.66 36.96
N GLU A 394 -2.47 5.63 36.05
CA GLU A 394 -1.29 6.50 35.95
C GLU A 394 -1.15 7.43 37.15
N GLU A 395 -2.26 7.95 37.70
CA GLU A 395 -2.28 8.71 38.95
C GLU A 395 -1.71 7.88 40.12
N LYS A 396 -2.27 6.69 40.37
CA LYS A 396 -1.79 5.76 41.41
C LYS A 396 -0.31 5.38 41.21
N LYS A 397 0.11 5.18 39.97
CA LYS A 397 1.51 4.89 39.63
C LYS A 397 2.43 6.07 39.94
N ASN A 398 1.96 7.30 39.76
CA ASN A 398 2.72 8.51 40.12
C ASN A 398 2.77 8.72 41.64
N GLU A 399 1.71 8.40 42.38
CA GLU A 399 1.71 8.37 43.85
C GLU A 399 2.77 7.39 44.37
N VAL A 400 2.74 6.13 43.91
CA VAL A 400 3.72 5.08 44.28
C VAL A 400 5.15 5.50 43.95
N LYS A 401 5.39 6.19 42.84
CA LYS A 401 6.71 6.74 42.48
C LYS A 401 7.19 7.83 43.44
N GLU A 402 6.32 8.75 43.84
CA GLU A 402 6.70 9.79 44.82
C GLU A 402 6.89 9.20 46.23
N GLU A 403 6.16 8.14 46.60
CA GLU A 403 6.43 7.39 47.85
C GLU A 403 7.78 6.65 47.80
N LEU A 404 8.08 5.93 46.71
CA LEU A 404 9.38 5.31 46.47
C LEU A 404 10.54 6.30 46.57
N LYS A 405 10.36 7.51 46.05
CA LYS A 405 11.33 8.60 46.11
C LYS A 405 11.54 9.08 47.56
N LYS A 406 10.46 9.38 48.29
CA LYS A 406 10.53 9.77 49.71
C LYS A 406 11.23 8.70 50.58
N LEU A 407 10.91 7.42 50.38
CA LEU A 407 11.53 6.31 51.11
C LEU A 407 13.03 6.14 50.81
N ARG A 408 13.46 6.42 49.57
CA ARG A 408 14.87 6.42 49.18
C ARG A 408 15.65 7.63 49.70
N GLU A 409 14.98 8.74 49.99
CA GLU A 409 15.56 9.95 50.61
C GLU A 409 15.73 9.80 52.12
N THR A 410 14.83 9.07 52.81
CA THR A 410 14.97 8.76 54.25
C THR A 410 16.12 7.79 54.54
N LYS A 411 16.90 8.05 55.60
CA LYS A 411 18.01 7.18 56.05
C LYS A 411 17.85 6.78 57.52
N PRO A 412 18.03 5.49 57.88
CA PRO A 412 18.29 4.36 56.98
C PRO A 412 17.09 4.05 56.06
N VAL A 413 17.37 3.58 54.84
CA VAL A 413 16.33 3.22 53.86
C VAL A 413 15.68 1.91 54.29
N ASP A 414 14.35 1.91 54.37
CA ASP A 414 13.56 0.70 54.53
C ASP A 414 13.56 -0.08 53.21
N LYS A 415 14.24 -1.23 53.19
CA LYS A 415 14.34 -2.06 51.99
C LYS A 415 13.07 -2.86 51.71
N GLU A 416 12.34 -3.26 52.76
CA GLU A 416 11.14 -4.08 52.60
C GLU A 416 10.01 -3.23 51.99
N ALA A 417 9.82 -2.01 52.49
CA ALA A 417 8.88 -1.04 51.91
C ALA A 417 9.24 -0.65 50.47
N VAL A 418 10.53 -0.46 50.15
CA VAL A 418 10.97 -0.16 48.77
C VAL A 418 10.74 -1.34 47.83
N ASP A 419 11.00 -2.58 48.26
CA ASP A 419 10.75 -3.77 47.44
C ASP A 419 9.25 -4.03 47.23
N GLU A 420 8.40 -3.72 48.22
CA GLU A 420 6.95 -3.82 48.10
C GLU A 420 6.38 -2.78 47.12
N LEU A 421 6.71 -1.50 47.28
CA LEU A 421 6.25 -0.45 46.35
C LEU A 421 6.81 -0.65 44.92
N THR A 422 8.02 -1.21 44.77
CA THR A 422 8.57 -1.53 43.44
C THR A 422 7.76 -2.65 42.75
N LYS A 423 7.24 -3.63 43.52
CA LYS A 423 6.29 -4.63 42.98
C LYS A 423 4.95 -4.01 42.62
N GLN A 424 4.46 -3.05 43.41
CA GLN A 424 3.22 -2.33 43.11
C GLN A 424 3.37 -1.47 41.84
N GLU A 425 4.48 -0.73 41.66
CA GLU A 425 4.76 0.01 40.43
C GLU A 425 4.79 -0.93 39.21
N LYS A 426 5.43 -2.10 39.33
CA LYS A 426 5.42 -3.10 38.26
C LYS A 426 4.00 -3.60 37.95
N SER A 427 3.23 -3.96 38.98
CA SER A 427 1.84 -4.41 38.80
C SER A 427 0.95 -3.36 38.14
N LEU A 428 1.16 -2.07 38.43
CA LEU A 428 0.43 -0.97 37.79
C LEU A 428 0.85 -0.79 36.33
N ASN A 429 2.15 -0.95 36.00
CA ASN A 429 2.60 -0.95 34.61
C ASN A 429 1.99 -2.13 33.82
N ASP A 430 1.97 -3.32 34.40
CA ASP A 430 1.40 -4.51 33.78
C ASP A 430 -0.13 -4.32 33.56
N GLN A 431 -0.86 -3.75 34.53
CA GLN A 431 -2.28 -3.39 34.37
C GLN A 431 -2.53 -2.34 33.29
N ILE A 432 -1.75 -1.26 33.24
CA ILE A 432 -1.87 -0.23 32.19
C ILE A 432 -1.64 -0.84 30.80
N LYS A 433 -0.68 -1.77 30.68
CA LYS A 433 -0.44 -2.52 29.44
C LYS A 433 -1.66 -3.37 29.06
N THR A 434 -2.20 -4.15 30.00
CA THR A 434 -3.39 -4.98 29.75
C THR A 434 -4.63 -4.18 29.37
N GLU A 435 -4.90 -3.02 30.00
CA GLU A 435 -6.03 -2.16 29.61
C GLU A 435 -5.82 -1.55 28.20
N LYS A 436 -4.59 -1.15 27.85
CA LYS A 436 -4.26 -0.68 26.48
C LYS A 436 -4.46 -1.78 25.43
N GLU A 437 -4.02 -3.01 25.72
CA GLU A 437 -4.21 -4.17 24.84
C GLU A 437 -5.69 -4.59 24.74
N THR A 438 -6.45 -4.46 25.83
CA THR A 438 -7.90 -4.72 25.83
C THR A 438 -8.66 -3.71 24.96
N LEU A 439 -8.34 -2.42 25.07
CA LEU A 439 -8.90 -1.39 24.18
C LEU A 439 -8.58 -1.68 22.71
N GLN A 440 -7.35 -2.09 22.42
CA GLN A 440 -6.91 -2.47 21.08
C GLN A 440 -7.81 -3.57 20.49
N THR A 441 -7.98 -4.69 21.20
CA THR A 441 -8.83 -5.80 20.76
C THR A 441 -10.29 -5.37 20.55
N ILE A 442 -10.85 -4.56 21.46
CA ILE A 442 -12.23 -4.06 21.33
C ILE A 442 -12.40 -3.21 20.06
N ILE A 443 -11.46 -2.31 19.77
CA ILE A 443 -11.50 -1.47 18.57
C ILE A 443 -11.35 -2.33 17.30
N ASP A 444 -10.41 -3.27 17.30
CA ASP A 444 -10.19 -4.20 16.19
C ASP A 444 -11.42 -5.09 15.91
N ASP A 445 -12.13 -5.50 16.95
CA ASP A 445 -13.39 -6.23 16.80
C ASP A 445 -14.52 -5.33 16.28
N ILE A 446 -14.62 -4.07 16.73
CA ILE A 446 -15.60 -3.11 16.19
C ILE A 446 -15.35 -2.85 14.70
N ILE A 447 -14.10 -2.61 14.29
CA ILE A 447 -13.71 -2.37 12.90
C ILE A 447 -14.01 -3.60 12.04
N TYR A 448 -13.51 -4.78 12.43
CA TYR A 448 -13.69 -6.02 11.67
C TYR A 448 -15.18 -6.35 11.48
N ASN A 449 -15.99 -6.25 12.56
CA ASN A 449 -17.44 -6.46 12.48
C ASN A 449 -18.16 -5.45 11.58
N ALA A 450 -17.67 -4.21 11.46
CA ALA A 450 -18.29 -3.20 10.61
C ALA A 450 -18.10 -3.47 9.11
N ILE A 451 -17.06 -4.24 8.76
CA ILE A 451 -16.70 -4.58 7.38
C ILE A 451 -17.40 -5.87 6.97
N THR A 452 -17.20 -6.96 7.72
CA THR A 452 -17.72 -8.29 7.34
C THR A 452 -19.25 -8.38 7.43
N LYS A 453 -19.90 -7.59 8.29
CA LYS A 453 -21.37 -7.47 8.32
C LYS A 453 -21.95 -6.54 7.27
N LYS A 454 -21.11 -5.90 6.45
CA LYS A 454 -21.53 -5.10 5.29
C LYS A 454 -21.75 -5.96 4.04
N GLU A 455 -21.29 -7.22 4.08
CA GLU A 455 -21.33 -8.19 2.99
C GLU A 455 -22.40 -9.30 3.16
N ALA A 456 -23.18 -9.24 4.26
CA ALA A 456 -24.22 -10.21 4.63
C ALA A 456 -25.64 -9.58 4.71
#